data_AF-A0A7L5DM42-F1
#
_entry.id   AF-A0A7L5DM42-F1
#
_cell.length_a   1.000
_cell.length_b   1.000
_cell.length_c   1.000
_cell.angle_alpha   90.00
_cell.angle_beta   90.00
_cell.angle_gamma   90.00
#
_symmetry.space_group_name_H-M   'P 1'
#
loop_
_entity.id
_entity.type
_entity.pdbx_description
1 polymer ?
#
loop_
_entity_poly.entity_id
_entity_poly.type
_entity_poly.pdbx_seq_one_letter_code
_entity_poly.pdbx_strand_id
1 'polypeptide(L)' 'MAKNSPTTDEAFRLILDSDYYWSLTGLDKSVRRNYRHLINSGRGVTIDKKEEMLKKAQFSVEHEKTWNLPE' A
#
# COMPACT_ATOMS: atom_id res chain seq x y z
N MET A 1 -20.70 8.70 -6.73
CA MET A 1 -19.68 8.87 -5.68
C MET A 1 -18.45 8.12 -6.16
N ALA A 2 -17.38 8.81 -6.55
CA ALA A 2 -16.18 8.15 -7.04
C ALA A 2 -15.68 7.22 -5.94
N LYS A 3 -15.62 5.91 -6.22
CA LYS A 3 -14.82 4.99 -5.41
C LYS A 3 -13.37 5.40 -5.64
N ASN A 4 -12.87 6.35 -4.86
CA ASN A 4 -11.46 6.70 -4.89
C ASN A 4 -10.73 5.47 -4.37
N SER A 5 -10.25 4.64 -5.29
CA SER A 5 -9.30 3.58 -4.97
C SER A 5 -8.15 4.21 -4.18
N PRO A 6 -7.72 3.58 -3.07
CA PRO A 6 -6.67 4.13 -2.24
C PRO A 6 -5.39 4.29 -3.07
N THR A 7 -4.68 5.39 -2.85
CA THR A 7 -3.34 5.58 -3.38
C THR A 7 -2.39 4.52 -2.82
N THR A 8 -1.22 4.33 -3.44
CA THR A 8 -0.18 3.40 -2.95
C THR A 8 0.18 3.66 -1.49
N ASP A 9 0.20 4.92 -1.06
CA ASP A 9 0.53 5.31 0.32
C ASP A 9 -0.59 4.98 1.30
N GLU A 10 -1.84 5.21 0.92
CA GLU A 10 -3.00 4.86 1.73
C GLU A 10 -3.16 3.34 1.84
N ALA A 11 -3.00 2.61 0.75
CA ALA A 11 -3.04 1.16 0.73
C ALA A 11 -1.90 0.55 1.56
N PHE A 12 -0.70 1.13 1.50
CA PHE A 12 0.41 0.71 2.36
C PHE A 12 0.13 0.96 3.84
N ARG A 13 -0.47 2.11 4.20
CA ARG A 13 -0.91 2.37 5.58
C ARG A 13 -1.96 1.36 6.04
N LEU A 14 -2.91 0.97 5.18
CA LEU A 14 -3.90 -0.06 5.49
C LEU A 14 -3.24 -1.40 5.88
N ILE A 15 -2.16 -1.80 5.19
CA ILE A 15 -1.38 -2.99 5.56
C ILE A 15 -0.77 -2.83 6.95
N LEU A 16 -0.22 -1.65 7.26
CA LEU A 16 0.40 -1.39 8.55
C LEU A 16 -0.63 -1.28 9.68
N ASP A 17 -1.86 -0.86 9.43
CA ASP A 17 -2.85 -0.61 10.48
C ASP A 17 -3.80 -1.79 10.71
N SER A 18 -4.02 -2.63 9.68
CA SER A 18 -4.86 -3.83 9.78
C SER A 18 -4.05 -5.08 10.06
N ASP A 19 -4.41 -5.81 11.11
CA ASP A 19 -3.83 -7.13 11.41
C ASP A 19 -4.14 -8.15 10.30
N TYR A 20 -5.32 -8.03 9.68
CA TYR A 20 -5.73 -8.89 8.57
C TYR A 20 -4.80 -8.72 7.37
N TYR A 21 -4.64 -7.50 6.85
CA TYR A 21 -3.77 -7.27 5.69
C TYR A 21 -2.29 -7.53 6.01
N TRP A 22 -1.86 -7.23 7.24
CA TRP A 22 -0.51 -7.59 7.68
C TRP A 22 -0.29 -9.10 7.62
N SER A 23 -1.26 -9.91 8.07
CA SER A 23 -1.14 -11.37 8.08
C SER A 23 -0.93 -11.97 6.68
N LEU A 24 -1.51 -11.36 5.65
CA LEU A 24 -1.35 -11.79 4.26
C LEU A 24 0.08 -11.62 3.75
N THR A 25 0.85 -10.68 4.32
CA THR A 25 2.23 -10.43 3.87
C THR A 25 3.21 -11.57 4.20
N GLY A 26 2.88 -12.42 5.17
CA GLY A 26 3.78 -13.45 5.71
C GLY A 26 5.01 -12.89 6.44
N LEU A 27 5.03 -11.59 6.76
CA LEU A 27 6.17 -10.94 7.42
C LEU A 27 6.03 -10.90 8.94
N ASP A 28 7.18 -10.90 9.62
CA ASP A 28 7.24 -10.82 11.08
C ASP A 28 6.75 -9.46 11.62
N LYS A 29 6.16 -9.46 12.82
CA LYS A 29 5.64 -8.25 13.47
C LYS A 29 6.71 -7.18 13.72
N SER A 30 7.98 -7.56 13.87
CA SER A 30 9.11 -6.61 13.98
C SER A 30 9.24 -5.73 12.74
N VAL A 31 9.03 -6.30 11.55
CA VAL A 31 9.06 -5.57 10.28
C VAL A 31 7.95 -4.51 10.23
N ARG A 32 6.76 -4.84 10.72
CA ARG A 32 5.64 -3.88 10.84
C ARG A 32 6.00 -2.70 11.70
N ARG A 33 6.60 -2.98 12.87
CA ARG A 33 7.02 -1.95 13.82
C ARG A 33 8.08 -1.04 13.22
N ASN A 34 9.03 -1.59 12.47
CA ASN A 34 10.06 -0.82 11.79
C ASN A 34 9.46 0.14 10.76
N TYR A 35 8.53 -0.33 9.91
CA TYR A 35 7.87 0.56 8.94
C TYR A 35 7.04 1.66 9.60
N ARG A 36 6.28 1.35 10.66
CA ARG A 36 5.57 2.37 11.44
C ARG A 36 6.53 3.42 12.00
N HIS A 37 7.68 2.99 12.53
CA HIS A 37 8.69 3.91 13.04
C HIS A 37 9.30 4.79 11.94
N LEU A 38 9.59 4.24 10.76
CA LEU A 38 10.08 5.00 9.61
C LEU A 38 9.07 6.09 9.20
N ILE A 39 7.80 5.74 9.04
CA ILE A 39 6.75 6.71 8.70
C ILE A 39 6.64 7.81 9.77
N ASN A 40 6.60 7.43 11.05
CA ASN A 40 6.44 8.39 12.15
C ASN A 40 7.68 9.31 12.31
N SER A 41 8.87 8.83 11.95
CA SER A 41 10.10 9.62 11.96
C SER A 41 10.25 10.52 10.72
N GLY A 42 9.28 10.53 9.81
CA GLY A 42 9.35 11.27 8.55
C GLY A 42 10.28 10.64 7.51
N ARG A 43 10.85 9.46 7.79
CA ARG A 43 11.63 8.70 6.82
C ARG A 43 10.67 7.98 5.87
N GLY A 44 10.68 8.42 4.61
CA GLY A 44 9.88 7.80 3.56
C GLY A 44 10.28 6.35 3.31
N VAL A 45 9.30 5.50 3.04
CA VAL A 45 9.50 4.18 2.43
C VAL A 45 9.43 4.38 0.92
N THR A 46 10.37 3.80 0.17
CA THR A 46 10.40 3.90 -1.29
C THR A 46 9.14 3.30 -1.92
N ILE A 47 8.73 3.82 -3.08
CA ILE A 47 7.54 3.34 -3.80
C ILE A 47 7.66 1.85 -4.11
N ASP A 48 8.81 1.39 -4.62
CA ASP A 48 9.06 -0.03 -4.92
C ASP A 48 8.80 -0.94 -3.72
N LYS A 49 9.17 -0.49 -2.51
CA LYS A 49 8.99 -1.29 -1.30
C LYS A 49 7.53 -1.31 -0.84
N LYS A 50 6.80 -0.21 -1.03
CA LYS A 50 5.35 -0.16 -0.80
C LYS A 50 4.62 -1.10 -1.75
N GLU A 51 4.99 -1.09 -3.03
CA GLU A 51 4.40 -1.97 -4.03
C GLU A 51 4.71 -3.46 -3.78
N GLU A 52 5.95 -3.80 -3.40
CA GLU A 52 6.31 -5.17 -3.01
C GLU A 52 5.43 -5.66 -1.85
N MET A 53 5.20 -4.80 -0.86
CA MET A 53 4.34 -5.10 0.28
C MET A 53 2.88 -5.27 -0.12
N LEU A 54 2.37 -4.40 -1.00
CA LEU A 54 1.01 -4.49 -1.54
C LEU A 54 0.79 -5.79 -2.29
N LYS A 55 1.74 -6.19 -3.14
CA LYS A 55 1.72 -7.48 -3.85
C LYS A 55 1.69 -8.66 -2.88
N LYS A 56 2.52 -8.62 -1.83
CA LYS A 56 2.53 -9.65 -0.77
C LYS A 56 1.19 -9.73 -0.03
N ALA A 57 0.57 -8.60 0.27
CA ALA A 57 -0.75 -8.53 0.88
C ALA A 57 -1.91 -8.80 -0.10
N GLN A 58 -1.62 -9.28 -1.32
CA GLN A 58 -2.59 -9.60 -2.36
C GLN A 58 -3.43 -8.41 -2.85
N PHE A 59 -2.93 -7.18 -2.69
CA PHE A 59 -3.56 -6.02 -3.30
C PHE A 59 -3.32 -6.06 -4.82
N SER A 60 -4.37 -5.83 -5.58
CA SER A 60 -4.32 -5.70 -7.04
C SER A 60 -4.46 -4.23 -7.45
N VAL A 61 -3.69 -3.82 -8.47
CA VAL A 61 -3.88 -2.53 -9.12
C VAL A 61 -4.95 -2.71 -10.20
N GLU A 62 -6.18 -2.33 -9.90
CA GLU A 62 -7.23 -2.18 -10.91
C GLU A 62 -7.25 -0.71 -11.35
N HIS A 63 -6.75 -0.45 -12.56
CA HIS A 63 -7.00 0.79 -13.27
C HIS A 63 -7.96 0.53 -14.44
N GLU A 64 -9.05 1.29 -14.48
CA GLU A 64 -9.92 1.35 -15.64
C GLU A 64 -9.15 1.99 -16.80
N LYS A 65 -9.21 1.38 -18.00
CA LYS A 65 -8.59 1.95 -19.20
C LYS A 65 -9.43 3.13 -19.69
N THR A 66 -9.00 4.34 -19.37
CA THR A 66 -9.62 5.58 -19.87
C THR A 66 -9.04 5.95 -21.23
N TRP A 67 -9.90 6.27 -22.20
CA TRP A 67 -9.51 6.76 -23.52
C TRP A 67 -9.76 8.26 -23.59
N ASN A 68 -8.75 9.03 -23.99
CA ASN A 68 -8.92 10.45 -24.26
C ASN A 68 -9.55 10.59 -25.66
N LEU A 69 -10.64 11.36 -25.75
CA LEU A 69 -11.24 11.73 -27.03
C LEU A 69 -10.36 12.81 -27.67
N PRO A 70 -10.07 12.73 -28.99
CA PRO A 70 -9.40 13.81 -29.69
C PRO A 70 -10.31 15.05 -29.75
N GLU A 71 -9.74 16.25 -29.52
CA GLU A 71 -10.36 17.55 -29.79
C GLU A 71 -10.36 17.88 -31.29
#